data_AF-T1C9D1-F1
#
_entry.id   AF-T1C9D1-F1
#
_cell.length_a   1.000
_cell.length_b   1.000
_cell.length_c   1.000
_cell.angle_alpha   90.00
_cell.angle_beta   90.00
_cell.angle_gamma   90.00
#
_symmetry.space_group_name_H-M   'P 1'
#
loop_
_entity.id
_entity.type
_entity.pdbx_description
1 polymer ?
#
loop_
_entity_poly.entity_id
_entity_poly.type
_entity_poly.pdbx_seq_one_letter_code
_entity_poly.pdbx_strand_id
1 'polypeptide(L)' 'TSARAPLHLARGTELARFNMGSTVIALLPPGAADWDGGIGPGRVIRMGQALGRRRAAPRPESAP' A
#
# COMPACT_ATOMS: atom_id res chain seq x y z
N THR A 1 -11.98 -11.72 -24.00
CA THR A 1 -11.33 -11.31 -22.73
C THR A 1 -12.40 -11.08 -21.70
N SER A 2 -12.54 -11.97 -20.72
CA SER A 2 -13.56 -11.80 -19.66
C SER A 2 -13.07 -10.75 -18.66
N ALA A 3 -13.82 -9.65 -18.51
CA ALA A 3 -13.54 -8.65 -17.49
C ALA A 3 -13.87 -9.24 -16.11
N ARG A 4 -12.87 -9.32 -15.23
CA ARG A 4 -13.08 -9.81 -13.86
C ARG A 4 -13.87 -8.76 -13.07
N ALA A 5 -14.97 -9.17 -12.46
CA ALA A 5 -15.77 -8.30 -11.61
C ALA A 5 -14.95 -7.75 -10.43
N PRO A 6 -15.24 -6.54 -9.93
CA PRO A 6 -14.55 -5.96 -8.79
C PRO A 6 -14.73 -6.83 -7.54
N LEU A 7 -13.63 -7.06 -6.81
CA LEU A 7 -13.64 -7.82 -5.56
C LEU A 7 -14.05 -6.89 -4.40
N HIS A 8 -15.21 -7.14 -3.81
CA HIS A 8 -15.67 -6.44 -2.61
C HIS A 8 -15.36 -7.27 -1.37
N LEU A 9 -14.55 -6.73 -0.46
CA LEU A 9 -14.27 -7.33 0.84
C LEU A 9 -14.67 -6.36 1.94
N ALA A 10 -15.24 -6.90 3.02
CA ALA A 10 -15.45 -6.11 4.22
C ALA A 10 -14.09 -5.74 4.85
N ARG A 11 -14.07 -4.66 5.62
CA ARG A 11 -12.87 -4.27 6.36
C ARG A 11 -12.45 -5.41 7.29
N GLY A 12 -11.16 -5.77 7.24
CA GLY A 12 -10.59 -6.82 8.08
C GLY A 12 -10.75 -8.24 7.52
N THR A 13 -11.39 -8.41 6.36
CA THR A 13 -11.45 -9.71 5.70
C THR A 13 -10.09 -10.12 5.13
N GLU A 14 -9.71 -11.38 5.34
CA GLU A 14 -8.52 -11.99 4.73
C GLU A 14 -8.69 -12.05 3.20
N LEU A 15 -7.83 -11.34 2.46
CA LEU A 15 -7.86 -11.29 0.99
C LEU A 15 -7.16 -12.48 0.34
N ALA A 16 -6.02 -12.91 0.89
CA ALA A 16 -5.17 -13.98 0.36
C ALA A 16 -4.11 -14.43 1.38
N ARG A 17 -3.52 -15.61 1.16
CA ARG A 17 -2.35 -16.12 1.89
C ARG A 17 -1.12 -16.10 0.99
N PHE A 18 0.00 -15.61 1.53
CA PHE A 18 1.30 -15.64 0.86
C PHE A 18 2.20 -16.66 1.56
N ASN A 19 2.56 -17.74 0.89
CA ASN A 19 3.28 -18.87 1.48
C ASN A 19 4.82 -18.77 1.38
N MET A 20 5.39 -17.56 1.51
CA MET A 20 6.84 -17.31 1.30
C MET A 20 7.60 -16.81 2.54
N GLY A 21 7.09 -17.06 3.76
CA GLY A 21 7.70 -16.56 5.00
C GLY A 21 7.19 -15.17 5.39
N SER A 22 8.02 -14.36 6.05
CA SER A 22 7.68 -13.02 6.57
C SER A 22 7.51 -11.98 5.45
N THR A 23 6.36 -11.97 4.80
CA THR A 23 6.01 -11.00 3.75
C THR A 23 4.95 -10.02 4.27
N VAL A 24 5.20 -8.72 4.12
CA VAL A 24 4.22 -7.66 4.38
C VAL A 24 3.85 -7.01 3.06
N ILE A 25 2.55 -6.90 2.79
CA ILE A 25 2.02 -6.16 1.65
C ILE A 25 1.13 -5.04 2.19
N ALA A 26 1.51 -3.80 1.92
CA ALA A 26 0.73 -2.62 2.28
C ALA A 26 0.06 -2.04 1.02
N LEU A 27 -1.27 -1.97 1.02
CA LEU A 27 -2.04 -1.33 -0.04
C LEU A 27 -2.40 0.10 0.39
N LEU A 28 -2.09 1.06 -0.48
CA LEU A 28 -2.27 2.49 -0.24
C LEU A 28 -3.16 3.04 -1.37
N PRO A 29 -4.03 4.03 -1.09
CA PRO A 29 -4.74 4.74 -2.14
C PRO A 29 -3.77 5.36 -3.17
N PRO A 30 -4.21 5.60 -4.40
CA PRO A 30 -3.40 6.30 -5.39
C PRO A 30 -2.86 7.62 -4.84
N GLY A 31 -1.55 7.83 -4.97
CA GLY A 31 -0.87 9.06 -4.52
C GLY A 31 -0.68 9.20 -2.99
N ALA A 32 -1.01 8.20 -2.19
CA ALA A 32 -0.95 8.32 -0.72
C ALA A 32 0.46 8.22 -0.11
N ALA A 33 1.51 7.96 -0.90
CA ALA A 33 2.88 7.81 -0.41
C ALA A 33 3.91 8.43 -1.37
N ASP A 34 4.91 9.06 -0.77
CA ASP A 34 6.15 9.50 -1.41
C ASP A 34 7.26 8.53 -1.00
N TRP A 35 7.69 7.67 -1.94
CA TRP A 35 8.65 6.62 -1.68
C TRP A 35 10.09 7.14 -1.71
N ASP A 36 10.94 6.61 -0.83
CA ASP A 36 12.36 6.93 -0.85
C ASP A 36 13.03 6.28 -2.08
N GLY A 37 13.84 7.06 -2.82
CA GLY A 37 14.41 6.62 -4.11
C GLY A 37 15.37 5.42 -4.06
N GLY A 38 15.77 4.98 -2.86
CA GLY A 38 16.61 3.80 -2.66
C GLY A 38 15.85 2.47 -2.56
N ILE A 39 14.51 2.50 -2.62
CA ILE A 39 13.65 1.32 -2.56
C ILE A 39 13.51 0.71 -3.96
N GLY A 40 13.75 -0.59 -4.07
CA GLY A 40 13.61 -1.33 -5.32
C GLY A 40 13.82 -2.84 -5.16
N PRO A 41 13.64 -3.63 -6.24
CA PRO A 41 13.81 -5.08 -6.20
C PRO A 41 15.21 -5.48 -5.72
N GLY A 42 15.29 -6.51 -4.87
CA GLY A 42 16.56 -7.03 -4.35
C GLY A 42 17.27 -6.14 -3.33
N ARG A 43 16.73 -4.96 -2.99
CA ARG A 43 17.29 -4.13 -1.93
C ARG A 43 16.96 -4.70 -0.56
N VAL A 44 18.01 -4.88 0.24
CA VAL A 44 17.88 -5.24 1.66
C VAL A 44 17.33 -4.05 2.42
N ILE A 45 16.31 -4.30 3.23
CA ILE A 45 15.73 -3.34 4.17
C ILE A 45 16.06 -3.76 5.60
N ARG A 46 16.04 -2.80 6.54
CA ARG A 46 16.24 -3.05 7.98
C ARG A 46 14.97 -2.75 8.76
N MET A 47 14.77 -3.45 9.86
CA MET A 47 13.68 -3.12 10.79
C MET A 47 13.84 -1.69 11.30
N GLY A 48 12.73 -0.93 11.30
CA GLY A 48 12.71 0.49 11.64
C GLY A 48 13.16 1.44 10.53
N GLN A 49 13.62 0.93 9.39
CA GLN A 49 13.96 1.78 8.24
C GLN A 49 12.70 2.40 7.64
N ALA A 50 12.75 3.71 7.38
CA ALA A 50 11.71 4.36 6.58
C ALA A 50 11.73 3.84 5.14
N LEU A 51 10.55 3.57 4.59
CA LEU A 51 10.38 3.22 3.16
C LEU A 51 9.92 4.42 2.32
N GLY A 52 9.42 5.45 2.99
CA GLY A 52 8.85 6.64 2.39
C GLY A 52 8.02 7.42 3.41
N ARG A 53 7.37 8.48 2.95
CA ARG A 53 6.50 9.33 3.75
C ARG A 53 5.07 9.20 3.28
N ARG A 54 4.13 9.15 4.23
CA ARG A 54 2.71 9.17 3.89
C ARG A 54 2.33 10.58 3.47
N ARG A 55 1.71 10.73 2.30
CA ARG A 55 1.15 12.00 1.88
C ARG A 55 -0.07 12.28 2.76
N ALA A 56 -0.17 13.49 3.30
CA ALA A 56 -1.39 13.92 3.96
C ALA A 56 -2.52 13.89 2.93
N ALA A 57 -3.69 13.39 3.31
CA ALA A 57 -4.87 13.56 2.48
C ALA A 57 -5.07 15.07 2.25
N PRO A 58 -5.42 15.50 1.03
CA PRO A 58 -5.83 16.89 0.83
C PRO A 58 -6.92 17.18 1.85
N ARG A 59 -6.72 18.25 2.64
CA ARG A 59 -7.76 18.71 3.57
C ARG A 59 -9.00 18.97 2.71
N PRO A 60 -10.18 18.42 3.03
CA PRO A 60 -11.37 18.77 2.30
C PRO A 60 -11.48 20.29 2.32
N GLU A 61 -11.47 20.90 1.13
CA GLU A 61 -11.71 22.32 0.99
C GLU A 61 -13.06 22.59 1.67
N SER A 62 -13.04 23.41 2.71
CA SER A 62 -14.24 23.80 3.43
C SER A 62 -15.21 24.40 2.42
N ALA A 63 -16.23 23.63 2.07
CA ALA A 63 -17.32 24.09 1.22
C ALA A 63 -17.90 25.39 1.83
N PRO A 64 -18.19 26.41 1.00
CA PRO A 64 -18.80 27.64 1.48
C PRO A 64 -20.18 27.39 2.12
#